data_AF-A0A0C3ANU8-F1
#
_entry.id   AF-A0A0C3ANU8-F1
#
_cell.length_a   1.000
_cell.length_b   1.000
_cell.length_c   1.000
_cell.angle_alpha   90.00
_cell.angle_beta   90.00
_cell.angle_gamma   90.00
#
_symmetry.space_group_name_H-M   'P 1'
#
loop_
_entity.id
_entity.type
_entity.pdbx_description
1 polymer ?
#
loop_
_entity_poly.entity_id
_entity_poly.type
_entity_poly.pdbx_seq_one_letter_code
_entity_poly.pdbx_strand_id
1 'polypeptide(L)' 'VIHVDAIFRAAHLIPIFGRELVPPEIKPYHCYDIFRGFYVNKFADHHAFEVAF' A
#
# COMPACT_ATOMS: atom_id res chain seq x y z
N VAL A 1 -11.19 6.87 -4.97
CA VAL A 1 -9.88 7.10 -4.32
C VAL A 1 -10.15 7.24 -2.82
N ILE A 2 -9.49 6.44 -1.98
CA ILE A 2 -9.57 6.55 -0.51
C ILE A 2 -8.23 7.07 0.01
N HIS A 3 -8.25 7.86 1.08
CA HIS A 3 -7.02 8.36 1.70
C HIS A 3 -6.32 7.24 2.47
N VAL A 4 -4.99 7.20 2.47
CA VAL A 4 -4.21 6.17 3.22
C VAL A 4 -4.51 6.26 4.73
N ASP A 5 -4.68 7.48 5.26
CA ASP A 5 -5.07 7.68 6.68
C ASP A 5 -6.47 7.16 7.02
N ALA A 6 -7.32 6.87 6.02
CA ALA A 6 -8.63 6.25 6.25
C ALA A 6 -8.51 4.71 6.40
N ILE A 7 -7.32 4.14 6.23
CA ILE A 7 -7.05 2.71 6.42
C ILE A 7 -6.94 2.44 7.93
N PHE A 8 -7.98 1.82 8.48
CA PHE A 8 -8.11 1.58 9.91
C PHE A 8 -7.33 0.36 10.44
N ARG A 9 -6.98 -0.59 9.57
CA ARG A 9 -6.30 -1.85 9.95
C ARG A 9 -5.02 -2.03 9.14
N ALA A 10 -4.15 -2.92 9.58
CA ALA A 10 -3.06 -3.36 8.73
C ALA A 10 -3.65 -3.84 7.39
N ALA A 11 -3.00 -3.44 6.31
CA ALA A 11 -3.30 -3.86 4.96
C ALA A 11 -1.99 -3.88 4.19
N HIS A 12 -1.75 -4.92 3.41
CA HIS A 12 -0.57 -4.94 2.54
C HIS A 12 -0.83 -4.03 1.33
N LEU A 13 -0.20 -2.86 1.35
CA LEU A 13 -0.25 -1.89 0.26
C LEU A 13 0.86 -2.18 -0.76
N ILE A 14 0.47 -2.38 -2.00
CA ILE A 14 1.39 -2.60 -3.12
C ILE A 14 1.40 -1.32 -3.96
N PRO A 15 2.53 -0.60 -4.07
CA PRO A 15 2.57 0.62 -4.84
C PRO A 15 2.28 0.40 -6.32
N ILE A 16 1.58 1.34 -6.95
CA ILE A 16 1.42 1.33 -8.41
C ILE A 16 2.72 1.86 -9.02
N PHE A 17 3.55 0.95 -9.53
CA PHE A 17 4.81 1.30 -10.16
C PHE A 17 4.60 1.98 -11.52
N GLY A 18 5.38 3.03 -11.77
CA GLY A 18 5.48 3.67 -13.07
C GLY A 18 6.47 2.96 -13.99
N ARG A 19 6.87 3.63 -15.07
CA ARG A 19 7.95 3.16 -15.96
C ARG A 19 9.35 3.47 -15.42
N GLU A 20 9.42 4.21 -14.33
CA GLU A 20 10.65 4.65 -13.69
C GLU A 20 11.21 3.54 -12.80
N LEU A 21 12.53 3.42 -12.78
CA LEU A 21 13.21 2.52 -11.86
C LEU A 21 13.08 3.07 -10.44
N VAL A 22 12.83 2.19 -9.48
CA VAL A 22 12.83 2.52 -8.06
C VAL A 22 14.29 2.70 -7.63
N PRO A 23 14.70 3.89 -7.15
CA PRO A 23 16.04 4.08 -6.61
C PRO A 23 16.34 3.09 -5.47
N PRO A 24 17.53 2.47 -5.43
CA PRO A 24 17.86 1.45 -4.44
C PRO A 24 17.93 1.98 -3.00
N GLU A 25 17.98 3.30 -2.83
CA GLU A 25 18.00 3.97 -1.52
C GLU A 25 16.58 4.11 -0.90
N ILE A 26 15.53 3.82 -1.68
CA ILE A 26 14.15 3.85 -1.17
C ILE A 26 13.97 2.69 -0.19
N LYS A 27 13.77 3.05 1.07
CA LYS A 27 13.35 2.10 2.11
C LYS A 27 11.84 1.87 2.03
N PRO A 28 11.34 0.73 2.53
CA PRO A 28 9.92 0.38 2.44
C PRO A 28 8.95 1.45 2.97
N TYR A 29 9.35 2.23 3.97
CA TYR A 29 8.50 3.29 4.54
C TYR A 29 8.43 4.56 3.70
N HIS A 30 9.41 4.81 2.81
CA HIS A 30 9.34 5.94 1.87
C HIS A 30 8.31 5.70 0.76
N CYS A 31 7.84 4.46 0.59
CA CYS A 31 6.85 4.14 -0.44
C CYS A 31 5.56 4.97 -0.27
N TYR A 32 5.16 5.29 0.96
CA TYR A 32 3.93 6.05 1.23
C TYR A 32 3.97 7.50 0.71
N ASP A 33 5.14 8.11 0.68
CA ASP A 33 5.33 9.49 0.22
C ASP A 33 5.62 9.58 -1.28
N ILE A 34 6.21 8.52 -1.85
CA ILE A 34 6.75 8.53 -3.21
C ILE A 34 5.69 8.09 -4.23
N PHE A 35 4.82 7.15 -3.86
CA PHE A 35 3.83 6.61 -4.77
C PHE A 35 2.47 7.29 -4.61
N ARG A 36 1.86 7.66 -5.74
CA ARG A 36 0.58 8.37 -5.78
C ARG A 36 -0.64 7.45 -5.67
N GLY A 37 -0.44 6.14 -5.58
CA GLY A 37 -1.50 5.15 -5.53
C GLY A 37 -1.00 3.77 -5.18
N PHE A 38 -1.88 2.97 -4.58
CA PHE A 38 -1.61 1.62 -4.10
C PHE A 38 -2.76 0.68 -4.45
N TYR A 39 -2.43 -0.56 -4.76
CA TYR A 39 -3.38 -1.66 -4.73
C TYR A 39 -3.45 -2.24 -3.32
N VAL A 40 -4.67 -2.57 -2.89
CA VAL A 40 -4.92 -3.27 -1.62
C VAL A 40 -5.16 -4.74 -1.94
N ASN A 41 -4.33 -5.62 -1.39
CA ASN A 41 -4.50 -7.06 -1.56
C ASN A 41 -5.39 -7.63 -0.45
N LYS A 42 -6.62 -8.04 -0.79
CA LYS A 42 -7.58 -8.63 0.15
C LYS A 42 -7.19 -10.01 0.72
N PHE A 43 -6.18 -10.66 0.14
CA PHE A 43 -5.74 -12.01 0.51
C PHE A 43 -4.38 -12.02 1.21
N ALA A 44 -3.56 -11.00 0.98
CA ALA A 44 -2.24 -10.89 1.60
C ALA A 44 -2.32 -10.61 3.11
N ASP A 45 -3.48 -10.15 3.58
CA ASP A 45 -3.70 -9.87 4.99
C ASP A 45 -4.61 -10.92 5.62
N HIS A 46 -4.06 -12.11 5.82
CA HIS A 46 -4.71 -13.19 6.57
C HIS A 46 -5.04 -12.79 8.02
N HIS A 47 -4.40 -11.74 8.54
CA HIS A 47 -4.67 -11.15 9.85
C HIS A 47 -5.55 -9.87 9.79
N ALA A 48 -6.02 -9.47 8.62
CA ALA A 48 -7.06 -8.46 8.49
C ALA A 48 -8.42 -9.07 8.90
N PHE A 49 -8.60 -9.37 10.19
CA PHE A 49 -9.92 -9.53 10.82
C PHE A 49 -10.97 -8.58 10.20
N GLU A 50 -11.98 -9.19 9.59
CA GLU A 50 -13.29 -8.64 9.26
C GLU A 50 -13.41 -7.11 9.18
N VAL A 51 -13.15 -6.53 8.01
CA VAL A 51 -14.06 -5.53 7.40
C VAL A 51 -13.91 -5.62 5.89
N ALA A 52 -14.33 -6.75 5.31
CA ALA A 52 -14.63 -6.83 3.89
C ALA A 52 -16.14 -7.00 3.77
N PHE A 53 -16.84 -5.92 3.45
CA PHE A 53 -18.19 -6.00 2.91
C PHE A 53 -18.11 -6.45 1.45
#